data_AF-A0A7C5DKK6-F1
#
_entry.id   AF-A0A7C5DKK6-F1
#
_cell.length_a   1.000
_cell.length_b   1.000
_cell.length_c   1.000
_cell.angle_alpha   90.00
_cell.angle_beta   90.00
_cell.angle_gamma   90.00
#
_symmetry.space_group_name_H-M   'P 1'
#
loop_
_entity.id
_entity.type
_entity.pdbx_description
1 polymer ?
#
loop_
_entity_poly.entity_id
_entity_poly.type
_entity_poly.pdbx_seq_one_letter_code
_entity_poly.pdbx_strand_id
1 'polypeptide(L)'
;MMIQHVSLNHGWFYHYRLHQIKLGLLKNNGFFSLYRYLTRVFRNCPQEPFLKGPRGSRLRFSLGIQPIRVDNHEVTTLAKEGLRWNKYHDAHSNVQVFMLSYDASTIGVEVPLWLEASEFERCLENIFPTKEPLSGHIDVLRIDKDKIWIWDYKPKAQQEKYASTQVFFYALMLSKRAGVPLNKIRCGYFDENTSFVFKPNKKYLREKQTTLSQLP
;
A
#
# COMPACT_ATOMS: atom_id res chain seq x y z
N MET A 1 0.34 -15.68 -19.36
CA MET A 1 0.29 -14.69 -18.26
C MET A 1 0.92 -13.40 -18.75
N MET A 2 0.23 -12.26 -18.66
CA MET A 2 0.71 -10.99 -19.22
C MET A 2 0.96 -9.98 -18.09
N ILE A 3 2.14 -10.08 -17.48
CA ILE A 3 2.61 -9.17 -16.43
C ILE A 3 3.55 -8.14 -17.07
N GLN A 4 3.22 -6.87 -16.93
CA GLN A 4 4.12 -5.76 -17.24
C GLN A 4 5.00 -5.49 -16.02
N HIS A 5 6.29 -5.19 -16.22
CA HIS A 5 7.21 -4.90 -15.13
C HIS A 5 8.22 -3.80 -15.47
N VAL A 6 8.64 -3.05 -14.45
CA VAL A 6 9.75 -2.09 -14.51
C VAL A 6 10.46 -2.08 -13.16
N SER A 7 11.79 -1.98 -13.17
CA SER A 7 12.59 -1.83 -11.97
C SER A 7 12.85 -0.35 -11.69
N LEU A 8 12.51 0.12 -10.49
CA LEU A 8 12.65 1.52 -10.07
C LEU A 8 13.74 1.63 -9.00
N ASN A 9 14.76 2.45 -9.25
CA ASN A 9 15.81 2.74 -8.27
C ASN A 9 15.35 3.87 -7.33
N HIS A 10 14.66 3.50 -6.28
CA HIS A 10 14.07 4.40 -5.28
C HIS A 10 14.83 4.25 -3.94
N GLY A 11 16.17 4.29 -4.03
CA GLY A 11 17.13 3.96 -2.96
C GLY A 11 17.25 2.47 -2.63
N TRP A 12 16.39 1.64 -3.23
CA TRP A 12 16.52 0.20 -3.43
C TRP A 12 15.83 -0.11 -4.77
N PHE A 13 16.10 -1.28 -5.35
CA PHE A 13 15.39 -1.71 -6.54
C PHE A 13 14.02 -2.27 -6.18
N TYR A 14 12.97 -1.51 -6.50
CA TYR A 14 11.58 -1.95 -6.39
C TYR A 14 11.09 -2.42 -7.75
N HIS A 15 10.46 -3.58 -7.80
CA HIS A 15 10.03 -4.19 -9.04
C HIS A 15 8.52 -4.01 -9.22
N TYR A 16 8.14 -2.83 -9.72
CA TYR A 16 6.76 -2.50 -9.98
C TYR A 16 6.19 -3.38 -11.09
N ARG A 17 5.10 -4.09 -10.80
CA ARG A 17 4.46 -5.02 -11.74
C ARG A 17 2.96 -4.82 -11.76
N LEU A 18 2.37 -4.98 -12.94
CA LEU A 18 0.92 -4.98 -13.15
C LEU A 18 0.48 -6.16 -14.00
N HIS A 19 -0.67 -6.72 -13.68
CA HIS A 19 -1.31 -7.73 -14.51
C HIS A 19 -2.18 -7.05 -15.58
N GLN A 20 -1.78 -7.13 -16.86
CA GLN A 20 -2.38 -6.30 -17.92
C GLN A 20 -3.87 -6.60 -18.16
N ILE A 21 -4.27 -7.87 -18.16
CA ILE A 21 -5.68 -8.25 -18.39
C ILE A 21 -6.58 -7.73 -17.26
N LYS A 22 -6.26 -8.07 -16.01
CA LYS A 22 -6.99 -7.61 -14.81
C LYS A 22 -7.02 -6.07 -14.73
N LEU A 23 -5.92 -5.40 -15.05
CA LEU A 23 -5.84 -3.95 -15.13
C LEU A 23 -6.79 -3.38 -16.21
N GLY A 24 -6.92 -4.06 -17.36
CA GLY A 24 -7.82 -3.66 -18.45
C GLY A 24 -9.30 -3.60 -18.03
N LEU A 25 -9.72 -4.47 -17.11
CA LEU A 25 -11.09 -4.48 -16.56
C LEU A 25 -11.42 -3.18 -15.82
N LEU A 26 -10.41 -2.47 -15.30
CA LEU A 26 -10.61 -1.22 -14.56
C LEU A 26 -11.11 -0.06 -15.41
N LYS A 27 -10.99 -0.17 -16.74
CA LYS A 27 -11.44 0.88 -17.66
C LYS A 27 -12.95 1.11 -17.60
N ASN A 28 -13.72 0.05 -17.33
CA ASN A 28 -15.16 0.03 -17.52
C ASN A 28 -15.96 -0.22 -16.22
N ASN A 29 -15.30 -0.33 -15.07
CA ASN A 29 -15.95 -0.69 -13.79
C ASN A 29 -15.87 0.42 -12.71
N GLY A 30 -15.76 1.67 -13.13
CA GLY A 30 -15.68 2.81 -12.21
C GLY A 30 -14.30 3.04 -11.57
N PHE A 31 -13.26 2.28 -11.95
CA PHE A 31 -11.87 2.47 -11.50
C PHE A 31 -10.94 3.06 -12.57
N PHE A 32 -11.49 3.81 -13.53
CA PHE A 32 -10.70 4.36 -14.64
C PHE A 32 -9.59 5.32 -14.16
N SER A 33 -9.81 6.07 -13.09
CA SER A 33 -8.78 6.96 -12.53
C SER A 33 -7.59 6.18 -11.95
N LEU A 34 -7.86 5.03 -11.31
CA LEU A 34 -6.84 4.09 -10.86
C LEU A 34 -6.09 3.48 -12.05
N TYR A 35 -6.81 3.03 -13.08
CA TYR A 35 -6.20 2.54 -14.33
C TYR A 35 -5.22 3.57 -14.92
N ARG A 36 -5.65 4.82 -15.05
CA ARG A 36 -4.82 5.92 -15.58
C ARG A 36 -3.58 6.16 -14.72
N TYR A 37 -3.73 6.14 -13.38
CA TYR A 37 -2.62 6.30 -12.47
C TYR A 37 -1.58 5.19 -12.66
N LEU A 38 -2.01 3.92 -12.55
CA LEU A 38 -1.13 2.76 -12.60
C LEU A 38 -0.36 2.68 -13.93
N THR A 39 -1.04 2.96 -15.04
CA THR A 39 -0.42 2.99 -16.38
C THR A 39 0.51 4.20 -16.59
N ARG A 40 0.17 5.37 -16.04
CA ARG A 40 1.04 6.56 -16.11
C ARG A 40 2.34 6.35 -15.35
N VAL A 41 2.28 5.77 -14.15
CA VAL A 41 3.44 5.48 -13.32
C VAL A 41 4.44 4.58 -14.07
N PHE A 42 3.96 3.64 -14.88
CA PHE A 42 4.84 2.79 -15.70
C PHE A 42 5.71 3.56 -16.69
N ARG A 43 5.22 4.72 -17.16
CA ARG A 43 5.90 5.55 -18.16
C ARG A 43 6.71 6.65 -17.50
N ASN A 44 6.11 7.29 -16.50
CA ASN A 44 6.57 8.56 -15.92
C ASN A 44 6.49 8.51 -14.38
N CYS A 45 7.14 7.54 -13.74
CA CYS A 45 7.30 7.57 -12.29
C CYS A 45 8.39 8.57 -11.90
N PRO A 46 8.13 9.55 -11.00
CA PRO A 46 9.17 10.43 -10.53
C PRO A 46 10.15 9.68 -9.62
N GLN A 47 11.41 10.08 -9.62
CA GLN A 47 12.42 9.51 -8.72
C GLN A 47 12.55 10.31 -7.42
N GLU A 48 12.53 11.64 -7.52
CA GLU A 48 12.89 12.55 -6.44
C GLU A 48 12.10 12.32 -5.14
N PRO A 49 10.76 12.10 -5.15
CA PRO A 49 10.00 11.86 -3.92
C PRO A 49 10.38 10.60 -3.16
N PHE A 50 11.06 9.65 -3.82
CA PHE A 50 11.47 8.38 -3.24
C PHE A 50 12.91 8.38 -2.72
N LEU A 51 13.68 9.40 -3.10
CA LEU A 51 15.06 9.58 -2.67
C LEU A 51 15.18 10.56 -1.51
N LYS A 52 14.13 11.34 -1.24
CA LYS A 52 14.06 12.29 -0.13
C LYS A 52 12.90 11.99 0.83
N GLY A 53 12.98 12.58 2.02
CA GLY A 53 11.93 12.52 3.01
C GLY A 53 11.66 11.15 3.63
N PRO A 54 10.60 11.05 4.45
CA PRO A 54 10.22 9.80 5.09
C PRO A 54 9.64 8.80 4.08
N ARG A 55 9.90 7.51 4.32
CA ARG A 55 9.21 6.40 3.66
C ARG A 55 8.11 5.86 4.57
N GLY A 56 6.94 5.57 4.02
CA GLY A 56 5.81 4.99 4.76
C GLY A 56 6.18 3.71 5.53
N SER A 57 7.02 2.85 4.96
CA SER A 57 7.51 1.62 5.60
C SER A 57 8.51 1.86 6.74
N ARG A 58 9.07 3.06 6.84
CA ARG A 58 10.00 3.48 7.90
C ARG A 58 9.32 4.31 9.00
N LEU A 59 8.01 4.55 8.92
CA LEU A 59 7.29 5.24 9.97
C LEU A 59 7.23 4.37 11.22
N ARG A 60 7.59 4.94 12.37
CA ARG A 60 7.65 4.26 13.67
C ARG A 60 6.80 4.98 14.71
N PHE A 61 5.53 5.16 14.38
CA PHE A 61 4.53 5.69 15.29
C PHE A 61 3.17 5.04 15.06
N SER A 62 2.35 5.02 16.10
CA SER A 62 0.96 4.56 16.02
C SER A 62 0.02 5.72 15.75
N LEU A 63 -1.01 5.46 14.93
CA LEU A 63 -2.15 6.35 14.72
C LEU A 63 -3.37 5.94 15.56
N GLY A 64 -3.21 5.04 16.54
CA GLY A 64 -4.32 4.51 17.34
C GLY A 64 -5.28 3.61 16.55
N ILE A 65 -4.93 3.25 15.30
CA ILE A 65 -5.73 2.36 14.46
C ILE A 65 -5.75 0.98 15.10
N GLN A 66 -6.96 0.50 15.44
CA GLN A 66 -7.22 -0.84 15.92
C GLN A 66 -7.73 -1.69 14.75
N PRO A 67 -6.85 -2.41 14.03
CA PRO A 67 -7.29 -3.28 12.96
C PRO A 67 -8.01 -4.51 13.50
N ILE A 68 -8.98 -5.01 12.74
CA ILE A 68 -9.71 -6.22 13.06
C ILE A 68 -8.87 -7.40 12.59
N ARG A 69 -8.55 -8.33 13.51
CA ARG A 69 -7.95 -9.61 13.16
C ARG A 69 -8.97 -10.45 12.41
N VAL A 70 -8.57 -10.99 11.27
CA VAL A 70 -9.36 -11.93 10.47
C VAL A 70 -8.51 -13.15 10.22
N ASP A 71 -8.86 -14.23 10.93
CA ASP A 71 -8.27 -15.54 10.70
C ASP A 71 -8.88 -16.17 9.43
N ASN A 72 -8.09 -16.95 8.71
CA ASN A 72 -8.48 -17.62 7.46
C ASN A 72 -8.95 -16.67 6.33
N HIS A 73 -8.45 -15.43 6.30
CA HIS A 73 -8.64 -14.57 5.13
C HIS A 73 -7.90 -15.16 3.92
N GLU A 74 -8.46 -15.08 2.72
CA GLU A 74 -7.88 -15.64 1.50
C GLU A 74 -6.40 -15.24 1.24
N VAL A 75 -6.01 -14.02 1.65
CA VAL A 75 -4.63 -13.52 1.51
C VAL A 75 -3.62 -14.34 2.30
N THR A 76 -4.00 -14.93 3.43
CA THR A 76 -3.09 -15.77 4.23
C THR A 76 -2.84 -17.10 3.52
N THR A 77 -3.86 -17.66 2.88
CA THR A 77 -3.74 -18.86 2.03
C THR A 77 -2.88 -18.57 0.81
N LEU A 78 -3.08 -17.42 0.15
CA LEU A 78 -2.24 -16.97 -0.95
C LEU A 78 -0.78 -16.75 -0.53
N ALA A 79 -0.54 -16.20 0.67
CA ALA A 79 0.81 -16.08 1.23
C ALA A 79 1.44 -17.46 1.43
N LYS A 80 0.71 -18.40 2.05
CA LYS A 80 1.19 -19.77 2.28
C LYS A 80 1.57 -20.47 0.97
N GLU A 81 0.73 -20.36 -0.06
CA GLU A 81 1.01 -20.93 -1.38
C GLU A 81 2.16 -20.21 -2.08
N GLY A 82 2.26 -18.88 -1.96
CA GLY A 82 3.39 -18.11 -2.48
C GLY A 82 4.72 -18.51 -1.84
N LEU A 83 4.76 -18.71 -0.53
CA LEU A 83 5.94 -19.19 0.19
C LEU A 83 6.34 -20.61 -0.23
N ARG A 84 5.35 -21.49 -0.48
CA ARG A 84 5.59 -22.85 -1.01
C ARG A 84 6.08 -22.82 -2.45
N TRP A 85 5.60 -21.89 -3.25
CA TRP A 85 5.98 -21.74 -4.66
C TRP A 85 7.46 -21.44 -4.83
N ASN A 86 8.05 -20.66 -3.90
CA ASN A 86 9.49 -20.50 -3.69
C ASN A 86 10.33 -20.33 -4.98
N LYS A 87 9.90 -19.45 -5.88
CA LYS A 87 10.61 -19.12 -7.14
C LYS A 87 11.64 -18.01 -7.02
N TYR A 88 11.51 -17.18 -5.99
CA TYR A 88 12.42 -16.06 -5.69
C TYR A 88 13.18 -16.33 -4.40
N HIS A 89 14.31 -15.64 -4.21
CA HIS A 89 15.16 -15.83 -3.03
C HIS A 89 14.56 -15.28 -1.74
N ASP A 90 13.65 -14.32 -1.84
CA ASP A 90 13.03 -13.68 -0.68
C ASP A 90 11.52 -14.00 -0.61
N ALA A 91 11.03 -14.09 0.63
CA ALA A 91 9.63 -14.40 0.93
C ALA A 91 8.67 -13.35 0.33
N HIS A 92 9.09 -12.09 0.28
CA HIS A 92 8.27 -10.97 -0.18
C HIS A 92 7.92 -11.12 -1.65
N SER A 93 8.94 -11.28 -2.50
CA SER A 93 8.80 -11.50 -3.94
C SER A 93 8.01 -12.77 -4.23
N ASN A 94 8.22 -13.84 -3.47
CA ASN A 94 7.45 -15.07 -3.61
C ASN A 94 5.95 -14.85 -3.40
N VAL A 95 5.56 -14.21 -2.29
CA VAL A 95 4.15 -13.92 -2.00
C VAL A 95 3.56 -12.97 -3.03
N GLN A 96 4.22 -11.84 -3.29
CA GLN A 96 3.73 -10.80 -4.20
C GLN A 96 3.54 -11.32 -5.62
N VAL A 97 4.58 -11.95 -6.20
CA VAL A 97 4.51 -12.40 -7.60
C VAL A 97 3.57 -13.58 -7.73
N PHE A 98 3.49 -14.47 -6.73
CA PHE A 98 2.48 -15.53 -6.72
C PHE A 98 1.06 -14.95 -6.74
N MET A 99 0.75 -14.01 -5.83
CA MET A 99 -0.55 -13.34 -5.81
C MET A 99 -0.85 -12.66 -7.15
N LEU A 100 0.08 -11.89 -7.70
CA LEU A 100 -0.12 -11.23 -8.99
C LEU A 100 -0.44 -12.23 -10.12
N SER A 101 0.21 -13.39 -10.10
CA SER A 101 0.11 -14.43 -11.12
C SER A 101 -1.18 -15.23 -11.01
N TYR A 102 -1.58 -15.62 -9.79
CA TYR A 102 -2.60 -16.66 -9.58
C TYR A 102 -3.88 -16.16 -8.88
N ASP A 103 -3.84 -15.06 -8.13
CA ASP A 103 -5.04 -14.49 -7.51
C ASP A 103 -5.80 -13.61 -8.49
N ALA A 104 -7.09 -13.89 -8.70
CA ALA A 104 -7.93 -13.14 -9.63
C ALA A 104 -8.05 -11.65 -9.27
N SER A 105 -7.95 -11.31 -7.98
CA SER A 105 -8.15 -9.96 -7.46
C SER A 105 -6.89 -9.10 -7.47
N THR A 106 -5.69 -9.70 -7.49
CA THR A 106 -4.42 -8.95 -7.46
C THR A 106 -4.10 -8.36 -8.82
N ILE A 107 -3.99 -7.03 -8.87
CA ILE A 107 -3.75 -6.26 -10.09
C ILE A 107 -2.34 -5.69 -10.19
N GLY A 108 -1.64 -5.51 -9.06
CA GLY A 108 -0.31 -4.93 -9.04
C GLY A 108 0.46 -5.20 -7.75
N VAL A 109 1.79 -5.16 -7.86
CA VAL A 109 2.71 -5.28 -6.73
C VAL A 109 3.84 -4.25 -6.85
N GLU A 110 4.40 -3.88 -5.71
CA GLU A 110 5.39 -2.80 -5.57
C GLU A 110 4.92 -1.49 -6.23
N VAL A 111 3.65 -1.12 -6.00
CA VAL A 111 3.03 0.04 -6.64
C VAL A 111 3.56 1.32 -6.00
N PRO A 112 4.33 2.16 -6.70
CA PRO A 112 4.91 3.36 -6.12
C PRO A 112 3.83 4.41 -5.86
N LEU A 113 4.02 5.19 -4.80
CA LEU A 113 3.14 6.26 -4.40
C LEU A 113 3.88 7.30 -3.56
N TRP A 114 3.39 8.53 -3.60
CA TRP A 114 4.00 9.65 -2.88
C TRP A 114 2.98 10.74 -2.59
N LEU A 115 3.30 11.61 -1.64
CA LEU A 115 2.61 12.85 -1.31
C LEU A 115 3.67 13.95 -1.23
N GLU A 116 3.48 15.04 -1.98
CA GLU A 116 4.36 16.21 -1.89
C GLU A 116 4.13 16.90 -0.54
N ALA A 117 5.16 17.55 -0.01
CA ALA A 117 5.03 18.30 1.24
C ALA A 117 3.96 19.41 1.16
N SER A 118 3.79 20.04 0.00
CA SER A 118 2.75 21.05 -0.24
C SER A 118 1.33 20.48 -0.25
N GLU A 119 1.18 19.16 -0.32
CA GLU A 119 -0.09 18.46 -0.25
C GLU A 119 -0.40 17.91 1.15
N PHE A 120 0.48 18.19 2.12
CA PHE A 120 0.22 17.86 3.51
C PHE A 120 -0.89 18.77 4.02
N GLU A 121 -2.02 18.16 4.38
CA GLU A 121 -3.02 18.88 5.17
C GLU A 121 -2.37 19.33 6.49
N ARG A 122 -2.87 20.41 7.11
CA ARG A 122 -2.35 20.94 8.38
C ARG A 122 -2.15 19.88 9.48
N CYS A 123 -2.95 18.81 9.46
CA CYS A 123 -2.80 17.70 10.41
C CYS A 123 -1.56 16.82 10.17
N LEU A 124 -1.06 16.77 8.93
CA LEU A 124 0.15 16.06 8.56
C LEU A 124 1.41 16.88 8.83
N GLU A 125 1.37 18.21 8.80
CA GLU A 125 2.51 19.08 9.15
C GLU A 125 3.01 18.82 10.58
N ASN A 126 2.10 18.55 11.51
CA ASN A 126 2.46 18.18 12.89
C ASN A 126 3.09 16.78 12.99
N ILE A 127 2.79 15.88 12.05
CA ILE A 127 3.31 14.51 12.01
C ILE A 127 4.64 14.45 11.27
N PHE A 128 4.77 15.27 10.22
CA PHE A 128 5.93 15.42 9.36
C PHE A 128 6.35 16.89 9.35
N PRO A 129 7.16 17.34 10.33
CA PRO A 129 7.64 18.72 10.39
C PRO A 129 8.69 19.04 9.31
N THR A 130 8.70 18.30 8.20
CA THR A 130 9.67 18.38 7.11
C THR A 130 8.99 18.92 5.86
N LYS A 131 9.71 19.71 5.06
CA LYS A 131 9.27 20.12 3.71
C LYS A 131 9.56 19.06 2.64
N GLU A 132 9.81 17.83 3.05
CA GLU A 132 10.14 16.71 2.20
C GLU A 132 8.92 15.83 1.91
N PRO A 133 8.85 15.20 0.72
CA PRO A 133 7.74 14.34 0.36
C PRO A 133 7.70 13.05 1.22
N LEU A 134 6.49 12.50 1.36
CA LEU A 134 6.27 11.15 1.90
C LEU A 134 6.13 10.18 0.74
N SER A 135 6.81 9.03 0.78
CA SER A 135 6.76 8.03 -0.30
C SER A 135 6.63 6.59 0.17
N GLY A 136 6.33 5.68 -0.76
CA GLY A 136 6.25 4.25 -0.48
C GLY A 136 5.89 3.40 -1.68
N HIS A 137 5.91 2.08 -1.50
CA HIS A 137 5.47 1.11 -2.48
C HIS A 137 4.45 0.19 -1.80
N ILE A 138 3.30 -0.03 -2.44
CA ILE A 138 2.31 -1.00 -1.95
C ILE A 138 2.79 -2.38 -2.35
N ASP A 139 2.94 -3.28 -1.38
CA ASP A 139 3.33 -4.66 -1.67
C ASP A 139 2.34 -5.34 -2.60
N VAL A 140 1.05 -5.30 -2.27
CA VAL A 140 -0.01 -5.95 -3.06
C VAL A 140 -1.25 -5.06 -3.15
N LEU A 141 -1.65 -4.76 -4.38
CA LEU A 141 -2.86 -4.01 -4.71
C LEU A 141 -3.91 -4.96 -5.32
N ARG A 142 -5.07 -5.08 -4.65
CA ARG A 142 -6.18 -5.95 -5.09
C ARG A 142 -7.45 -5.16 -5.34
N ILE A 143 -8.34 -5.70 -6.18
CA ILE A 143 -9.71 -5.23 -6.35
C ILE A 143 -10.65 -6.36 -5.96
N ASP A 144 -11.50 -6.11 -4.97
CA ASP A 144 -12.52 -7.07 -4.51
C ASP A 144 -13.80 -6.32 -4.16
N LYS A 145 -14.95 -6.80 -4.67
CA LYS A 145 -16.31 -6.24 -4.43
C LYS A 145 -16.37 -4.70 -4.43
N ASP A 146 -15.88 -4.08 -5.51
CA ASP A 146 -15.80 -2.62 -5.68
C ASP A 146 -14.99 -1.87 -4.62
N LYS A 147 -14.04 -2.55 -3.98
CA LYS A 147 -13.05 -1.98 -3.07
C LYS A 147 -11.65 -2.20 -3.60
N ILE A 148 -10.83 -1.17 -3.44
CA ILE A 148 -9.40 -1.24 -3.63
C ILE A 148 -8.78 -1.64 -2.31
N TRP A 149 -8.08 -2.77 -2.31
CA TRP A 149 -7.39 -3.27 -1.14
C TRP A 149 -5.89 -3.01 -1.26
N ILE A 150 -5.35 -2.34 -0.26
CA ILE A 150 -3.91 -2.18 -0.04
C ILE A 150 -3.50 -3.20 1.00
N TRP A 151 -2.65 -4.13 0.59
CA TRP A 151 -2.09 -5.17 1.43
C TRP A 151 -0.58 -5.00 1.56
N ASP A 152 -0.07 -5.21 2.77
CA ASP A 152 1.35 -5.19 3.10
C ASP A 152 1.71 -6.54 3.74
N TYR A 153 2.64 -7.27 3.13
CA TYR A 153 3.06 -8.57 3.63
C TYR A 153 4.10 -8.37 4.73
N LYS A 154 3.85 -8.97 5.88
CA LYS A 154 4.67 -8.81 7.08
C LYS A 154 4.86 -10.15 7.75
N PRO A 155 6.03 -10.81 7.60
CA PRO A 155 6.32 -12.03 8.34
C PRO A 155 6.08 -11.81 9.84
N LYS A 156 5.35 -12.74 10.49
CA LYS A 156 4.91 -12.59 11.89
C LYS A 156 4.04 -11.34 12.09
N ALA A 157 3.00 -11.18 11.27
CA ALA A 157 2.13 -10.01 11.23
C ALA A 157 1.58 -9.65 12.62
N GLN A 158 1.34 -10.63 13.49
CA GLN A 158 0.88 -10.40 14.86
C GLN A 158 1.84 -9.56 15.72
N GLN A 159 3.13 -9.51 15.39
CA GLN A 159 4.16 -8.75 16.11
C GLN A 159 4.32 -7.31 15.58
N GLU A 160 3.66 -6.98 14.47
CA GLU A 160 3.79 -5.67 13.82
C GLU A 160 3.07 -4.57 14.61
N LYS A 161 3.80 -3.50 14.89
CA LYS A 161 3.29 -2.34 15.63
C LYS A 161 2.88 -1.17 14.73
N TYR A 162 3.45 -1.09 13.53
CA TYR A 162 3.37 0.09 12.67
C TYR A 162 2.83 -0.19 11.26
N ALA A 163 2.52 -1.45 10.94
CA ALA A 163 1.99 -1.83 9.64
C ALA A 163 0.69 -1.09 9.31
N SER A 164 -0.22 -0.93 10.30
CA SER A 164 -1.47 -0.16 10.12
C SER A 164 -1.20 1.31 9.76
N THR A 165 -0.22 1.95 10.38
CA THR A 165 0.23 3.30 10.02
C THR A 165 0.77 3.34 8.59
N GLN A 166 1.63 2.39 8.22
CA GLN A 166 2.20 2.29 6.87
C GLN A 166 1.09 2.20 5.81
N VAL A 167 0.18 1.22 5.92
CA VAL A 167 -0.88 1.02 4.91
C VAL A 167 -1.95 2.12 4.93
N PHE A 168 -2.15 2.80 6.06
CA PHE A 168 -3.00 4.00 6.11
C PHE A 168 -2.42 5.13 5.26
N PHE A 169 -1.12 5.41 5.39
CA PHE A 169 -0.49 6.44 4.57
C PHE A 169 -0.46 6.06 3.08
N TYR A 170 -0.32 4.77 2.77
CA TYR A 170 -0.47 4.27 1.39
C TYR A 170 -1.87 4.56 0.85
N ALA A 171 -2.92 4.40 1.66
CA ALA A 171 -4.27 4.75 1.26
C ALA A 171 -4.45 6.25 0.99
N LEU A 172 -3.86 7.13 1.81
CA LEU A 172 -3.90 8.58 1.58
C LEU A 172 -3.18 8.96 0.28
N MET A 173 -1.97 8.44 0.07
CA MET A 173 -1.17 8.69 -1.13
C MET A 173 -1.88 8.17 -2.39
N LEU A 174 -2.41 6.95 -2.35
CA LEU A 174 -3.17 6.39 -3.47
C LEU A 174 -4.43 7.20 -3.75
N SER A 175 -5.17 7.59 -2.71
CA SER A 175 -6.36 8.43 -2.84
C SER A 175 -6.04 9.75 -3.53
N LYS A 176 -4.95 10.42 -3.13
CA LYS A 176 -4.47 11.66 -3.74
C LYS A 176 -4.02 11.46 -5.19
N ARG A 177 -3.17 10.46 -5.44
CA ARG A 177 -2.51 10.27 -6.74
C ARG A 177 -3.41 9.69 -7.82
N ALA A 178 -4.32 8.79 -7.43
CA ALA A 178 -5.26 8.14 -8.34
C ALA A 178 -6.66 8.78 -8.34
N GLY A 179 -6.90 9.81 -7.52
CA GLY A 179 -8.22 10.44 -7.40
C GLY A 179 -9.31 9.50 -6.89
N VAL A 180 -8.93 8.46 -6.14
CA VAL A 180 -9.85 7.45 -5.61
C VAL A 180 -10.37 7.91 -4.24
N PRO A 181 -11.69 7.91 -3.99
CA PRO A 181 -12.22 8.22 -2.67
C PRO A 181 -11.74 7.23 -1.58
N LEU A 182 -11.33 7.74 -0.42
CA LEU A 182 -10.82 6.91 0.68
C LEU A 182 -11.82 5.85 1.16
N ASN A 183 -13.13 6.09 1.02
CA ASN A 183 -14.18 5.13 1.39
C ASN A 183 -14.27 3.89 0.46
N LYS A 184 -13.66 3.96 -0.73
CA LYS A 184 -13.46 2.85 -1.68
C LYS A 184 -12.20 2.05 -1.37
N ILE A 185 -11.35 2.51 -0.46
CA ILE A 185 -10.11 1.82 -0.08
C ILE A 185 -10.34 0.99 1.19
N ARG A 186 -9.65 -0.16 1.26
CA ARG A 186 -9.47 -0.99 2.44
C ARG A 186 -7.97 -1.25 2.63
N CYS A 187 -7.57 -1.37 3.88
CA CYS A 187 -6.18 -1.56 4.24
C CYS A 187 -6.06 -2.84 5.03
N GLY A 188 -4.96 -3.56 4.81
CA GLY A 188 -4.59 -4.65 5.70
C GLY A 188 -3.12 -5.00 5.60
N TYR A 189 -2.68 -5.77 6.58
CA TYR A 189 -1.38 -6.41 6.57
C TYR A 189 -1.55 -7.86 7.04
N PHE A 190 -0.68 -8.74 6.58
CA PHE A 190 -0.90 -10.17 6.71
C PHE A 190 0.41 -10.96 6.66
N ASP A 191 0.33 -12.18 7.18
CA ASP A 191 1.29 -13.26 6.96
C ASP A 191 0.55 -14.52 6.48
N GLU A 192 1.23 -15.65 6.46
CA GLU A 192 0.66 -16.94 6.05
C GLU A 192 -0.35 -17.54 7.06
N ASN A 193 -0.49 -16.94 8.25
CA ASN A 193 -1.32 -17.46 9.35
C ASN A 193 -2.50 -16.56 9.67
N THR A 194 -2.32 -15.24 9.65
CA THR A 194 -3.34 -14.27 10.06
C THR A 194 -3.30 -13.00 9.24
N SER A 195 -4.41 -12.25 9.26
CA SER A 195 -4.51 -10.95 8.62
C SER A 195 -5.19 -9.95 9.54
N PHE A 196 -4.86 -8.68 9.33
CA PHE A 196 -5.40 -7.56 10.07
C PHE A 196 -5.94 -6.54 9.08
N VAL A 197 -7.21 -6.15 9.23
CA VAL A 197 -7.89 -5.28 8.26
C VAL A 197 -8.54 -4.07 8.93
N PHE A 198 -8.61 -2.97 8.19
CA PHE A 198 -9.36 -1.80 8.61
C PHE A 198 -9.79 -0.93 7.43
N LYS A 199 -10.72 0.00 7.70
CA LYS A 199 -11.15 1.04 6.77
C LYS A 199 -10.37 2.32 7.06
N PRO A 200 -9.57 2.87 6.13
CA PRO A 200 -8.85 4.11 6.36
C PRO A 200 -9.82 5.29 6.53
N ASN A 201 -9.53 6.18 7.48
CA ASN A 201 -10.32 7.37 7.76
C ASN A 201 -9.41 8.51 8.24
N LYS A 202 -9.62 9.73 7.74
CA LYS A 202 -8.84 10.91 8.13
C LYS A 202 -8.91 11.24 9.63
N LYS A 203 -9.90 10.74 10.37
CA LYS A 203 -10.01 10.93 11.83
C LYS A 203 -8.75 10.46 12.58
N TYR A 204 -8.06 9.44 12.08
CA TYR A 204 -6.84 8.92 12.70
C TYR A 204 -5.70 9.96 12.73
N LEU A 205 -5.75 10.98 11.87
CA LEU A 205 -4.80 12.10 11.90
C LEU A 205 -5.09 13.10 13.03
N ARG A 206 -6.35 13.19 13.48
CA ARG A 206 -6.80 14.14 14.50
C ARG A 206 -6.56 13.61 15.92
N GLU A 207 -6.79 12.32 16.15
CA GLU A 207 -6.63 11.68 17.46
C GLU A 207 -5.19 11.84 18.02
N LYS A 208 -4.18 11.93 17.15
CA LYS A 208 -2.79 12.20 17.54
C LYS A 208 -2.49 13.68 17.84
N GLN A 209 -3.24 14.63 17.26
CA GLN A 209 -3.06 16.06 17.56
C GLN A 209 -3.42 16.37 19.01
N THR A 210 -4.49 15.76 19.53
CA THR A 210 -4.93 15.95 20.91
C THR A 210 -3.89 15.49 21.93
N THR A 211 -3.16 14.41 21.64
CA THR A 211 -2.11 13.87 22.53
C THR A 211 -0.84 14.72 22.50
N LEU A 212 -0.50 15.34 21.36
CA LEU A 212 0.67 16.22 21.23
C LEU A 212 0.42 17.63 21.81
N SER A 213 -0.81 18.13 21.79
CA SER A 213 -1.18 19.42 22.40
C SER A 213 -1.32 19.39 23.92
N GLN A 214 -1.11 18.23 24.55
CA GLN A 214 -1.18 18.03 26.01
C GLN A 214 0.20 17.74 26.64
N LEU A 215 1.28 17.84 25.86
CA LEU A 215 2.63 17.84 26.40
C LEU A 215 2.99 19.29 26.80
N PRO A 216 3.47 19.52 28.04
CA PRO A 216 3.87 20.84 28.51
C PRO A 216 5.05 21.42 27.73
#